data_AF-A0A7Y2D2J3-F1
#
_entry.id   AF-A0A7Y2D2J3-F1
#
_cell.length_a   1.000
_cell.length_b   1.000
_cell.length_c   1.000
_cell.angle_alpha   90.00
_cell.angle_beta   90.00
_cell.angle_gamma   90.00
#
_symmetry.space_group_name_H-M   'P 1'
#
loop_
_entity.id
_entity.type
_entity.pdbx_description
1 polymer ?
#
loop_
_entity_poly.entity_id
_entity_poly.type
_entity_poly.pdbx_seq_one_letter_code
_entity_poly.pdbx_strand_id
1 'polypeptide(L)'
;MGYKSDALRLAVSTLLQGSQTAKIKSFTFGGHKLTSGQLAHMGIEATHSHGKLNIKYKPSKKCFYKAKNNTLHFNFFWPGTLSQQALVIHESTHAVFDFKNAYMDIATSESIAFIAQCQFARANNPNSDPDVRLWDEGDKDEVFEVGWRIAGKLLDGGSISSSDKSDMLAAVGNHPTYHDEVGDIADYDGM
;
A
#
# COMPACT_ATOMS: atom_id res chain seq x y z
N MET A 1 9.62 -19.78 15.49
CA MET A 1 9.15 -18.54 14.82
C MET A 1 9.51 -18.46 13.33
N GLY A 2 10.61 -19.08 12.85
CA GLY A 2 11.05 -18.99 11.44
C GLY A 2 10.04 -19.42 10.37
N TYR A 3 9.43 -20.61 10.52
CA TYR A 3 8.51 -21.17 9.51
C TYR A 3 7.34 -20.24 9.13
N LYS A 4 6.82 -19.47 10.10
CA LYS A 4 5.71 -18.53 9.83
C LYS A 4 6.10 -17.36 8.94
N SER A 5 7.29 -16.83 9.15
CA SER A 5 7.81 -15.74 8.33
C SER A 5 8.19 -16.22 6.94
N ASP A 6 8.68 -17.45 6.78
CA ASP A 6 9.05 -17.98 5.47
C ASP A 6 7.83 -18.23 4.57
N ALA A 7 6.76 -18.82 5.11
CA ALA A 7 5.51 -19.00 4.38
C ALA A 7 4.87 -17.65 3.99
N LEU A 8 4.83 -16.70 4.94
CA LEU A 8 4.34 -15.35 4.69
C LEU A 8 5.19 -14.62 3.64
N ARG A 9 6.52 -14.73 3.70
CA ARG A 9 7.45 -14.16 2.72
C ARG A 9 7.14 -14.67 1.32
N LEU A 10 7.00 -15.99 1.15
CA LEU A 10 6.66 -16.58 -0.14
C LEU A 10 5.29 -16.08 -0.64
N ALA A 11 4.30 -15.99 0.25
CA ALA A 11 2.97 -15.49 -0.10
C ALA A 11 2.99 -14.03 -0.58
N VAL A 12 3.67 -13.15 0.17
CA VAL A 12 3.84 -11.73 -0.17
C VAL A 12 4.59 -11.59 -1.50
N SER A 13 5.70 -12.30 -1.66
CA SER A 13 6.48 -12.26 -2.89
C SER A 13 5.67 -12.73 -4.12
N THR A 14 4.91 -13.82 -3.97
CA THR A 14 4.02 -14.35 -5.02
C THR A 14 2.94 -13.34 -5.39
N LEU A 15 2.32 -12.70 -4.39
CA LEU A 15 1.28 -11.69 -4.60
C LEU A 15 1.83 -10.49 -5.37
N LEU A 16 2.97 -9.93 -4.92
CA LEU A 16 3.58 -8.73 -5.51
C LEU A 16 4.02 -8.95 -6.96
N GLN A 17 4.48 -10.16 -7.30
CA GLN A 17 4.87 -10.54 -8.66
C GLN A 17 3.70 -11.08 -9.50
N GLY A 18 2.53 -11.28 -8.88
CA GLY A 18 1.38 -11.92 -9.51
C GLY A 18 0.62 -11.03 -10.49
N SER A 19 -0.15 -11.68 -11.37
CA SER A 19 -1.00 -10.99 -12.36
C SER A 19 -2.06 -10.08 -11.74
N GLN A 20 -2.45 -10.33 -10.49
CA GLN A 20 -3.38 -9.47 -9.73
C GLN A 20 -2.77 -8.08 -9.46
N THR A 21 -1.49 -8.02 -9.09
CA THR A 21 -0.75 -6.77 -8.85
C THR A 21 -0.48 -6.03 -10.17
N ALA A 22 -0.27 -6.77 -11.26
CA ALA A 22 -0.08 -6.19 -12.59
C ALA A 22 -1.29 -5.37 -13.10
N LYS A 23 -2.49 -5.56 -12.53
CA LYS A 23 -3.68 -4.78 -12.87
C LYS A 23 -3.64 -3.33 -12.36
N ILE A 24 -2.82 -3.02 -11.35
CA ILE A 24 -2.65 -1.66 -10.83
C ILE A 24 -2.11 -0.76 -11.95
N LYS A 25 -2.81 0.34 -12.22
CA LYS A 25 -2.37 1.34 -13.20
C LYS A 25 -1.33 2.25 -12.57
N SER A 26 -0.35 2.63 -13.38
CA SER A 26 0.66 3.60 -12.93
C SER A 26 0.02 4.96 -12.69
N PHE A 27 0.43 5.65 -11.63
CA PHE A 27 -0.04 6.99 -11.31
C PHE A 27 1.05 7.82 -10.64
N THR A 28 0.84 9.14 -10.60
CA THR A 28 1.74 10.10 -9.95
C THR A 28 0.94 10.92 -8.95
N PHE A 29 1.43 11.03 -7.72
CA PHE A 29 0.84 11.82 -6.64
C PHE A 29 1.98 12.54 -5.90
N GLY A 30 1.81 13.83 -5.57
CA GLY A 30 2.90 14.62 -4.96
C GLY A 30 4.21 14.71 -5.77
N GLY A 31 4.19 14.38 -7.08
CA GLY A 31 5.42 14.25 -7.90
C GLY A 31 6.06 12.86 -7.85
N HIS A 32 5.56 11.96 -7.01
CA HIS A 32 6.03 10.60 -6.85
C HIS A 32 5.22 9.62 -7.69
N LYS A 33 5.92 8.86 -8.56
CA LYS A 33 5.30 7.87 -9.44
C LYS A 33 5.38 6.47 -8.84
N LEU A 34 4.23 5.80 -8.76
CA LEU A 34 4.10 4.38 -8.45
C LEU A 34 3.73 3.58 -9.71
N THR A 35 4.32 2.41 -9.88
CA THR A 35 3.98 1.44 -10.94
C THR A 35 3.86 0.02 -10.36
N SER A 36 3.10 -0.85 -11.02
CA SER A 36 3.01 -2.27 -10.64
C SER A 36 4.37 -2.99 -10.73
N GLY A 37 5.24 -2.57 -11.67
CA GLY A 37 6.60 -3.10 -11.78
C GLY A 37 7.48 -2.80 -10.56
N GLN A 38 7.29 -1.64 -9.90
CA GLN A 38 8.00 -1.31 -8.67
C GLN A 38 7.54 -2.20 -7.51
N LEU A 39 6.24 -2.50 -7.42
CA LEU A 39 5.70 -3.45 -6.44
C LEU A 39 6.24 -4.87 -6.70
N ALA A 40 6.27 -5.31 -7.96
CA ALA A 40 6.84 -6.60 -8.33
C ALA A 40 8.33 -6.71 -7.93
N HIS A 41 9.09 -5.61 -8.07
CA HIS A 41 10.47 -5.55 -7.61
C HIS A 41 10.59 -5.76 -6.10
N MET A 42 9.68 -5.24 -5.27
CA MET A 42 9.66 -5.56 -3.83
C MET A 42 9.43 -7.04 -3.56
N GLY A 43 8.65 -7.73 -4.40
CA GLY A 43 8.50 -9.18 -4.33
C GLY A 43 9.81 -9.95 -4.58
N ILE A 44 10.66 -9.45 -5.49
CA ILE A 44 11.99 -9.99 -5.80
C ILE A 44 12.94 -9.77 -4.62
N GLU A 45 12.93 -8.57 -4.04
CA GLU A 45 13.74 -8.18 -2.89
C GLU A 45 13.37 -8.99 -1.63
N ALA A 46 12.14 -9.47 -1.53
CA ALA A 46 11.68 -10.31 -0.43
C ALA A 46 12.23 -11.76 -0.47
N THR A 47 12.69 -12.28 -1.62
CA THR A 47 13.05 -13.71 -1.78
C THR A 47 14.51 -14.04 -2.06
N HIS A 48 15.30 -13.13 -2.63
CA HIS A 48 16.68 -13.45 -3.03
C HIS A 48 17.64 -13.54 -1.83
N SER A 49 18.78 -14.23 -2.00
CA SER A 49 19.69 -14.78 -0.97
C SER A 49 20.33 -13.77 0.00
N HIS A 50 20.08 -12.47 -0.17
CA HIS A 50 20.46 -11.37 0.73
C HIS A 50 19.32 -10.39 0.96
N GLY A 51 18.06 -10.84 0.78
CA GLY A 51 16.87 -10.02 0.58
C GLY A 51 16.87 -8.75 1.40
N LYS A 52 16.90 -7.61 0.69
CA LYS A 52 16.94 -6.30 1.34
C LYS A 52 15.63 -6.02 2.07
N LEU A 53 14.52 -6.58 1.58
CA LEU A 53 13.19 -6.47 2.18
C LEU A 53 12.89 -7.69 3.08
N ASN A 54 12.77 -7.44 4.37
CA ASN A 54 12.39 -8.43 5.36
C ASN A 54 10.88 -8.53 5.49
N ILE A 55 10.37 -9.75 5.67
CA ILE A 55 8.96 -10.02 5.95
C ILE A 55 8.86 -10.72 7.31
N LYS A 56 8.04 -10.19 8.22
CA LYS A 56 7.85 -10.78 9.55
C LYS A 56 6.38 -10.88 9.92
N TYR A 57 5.98 -12.07 10.33
CA TYR A 57 4.73 -12.25 11.08
C TYR A 57 4.89 -11.65 12.48
N LYS A 58 3.97 -10.76 12.86
CA LYS A 58 3.90 -10.17 14.19
C LYS A 58 2.43 -10.21 14.66
N PRO A 59 2.09 -10.95 15.73
CA PRO A 59 0.72 -10.98 16.26
C PRO A 59 0.39 -9.64 16.95
N SER A 60 0.14 -8.61 16.16
CA SER A 60 -0.25 -7.26 16.59
C SER A 60 -1.56 -6.83 15.97
N LYS A 61 -2.13 -5.72 16.45
CA LYS A 61 -3.34 -5.14 15.85
C LYS A 61 -3.09 -4.41 14.52
N LYS A 62 -1.83 -4.12 14.19
CA LYS A 62 -1.45 -3.34 13.00
C LYS A 62 -0.48 -4.11 12.11
N CYS A 63 -0.62 -3.88 10.81
CA CYS A 63 0.44 -4.10 9.83
C CYS A 63 1.18 -2.76 9.63
N PHE A 64 2.46 -2.81 9.28
CA PHE A 64 3.25 -1.61 8.99
C PHE A 64 4.56 -1.99 8.30
N TYR A 65 5.08 -1.11 7.45
CA TYR A 65 6.47 -1.07 7.04
C TYR A 65 7.34 -0.37 8.08
N LYS A 66 8.59 -0.82 8.23
CA LYS A 66 9.60 -0.18 9.08
C LYS A 66 10.88 0.04 8.29
N ALA A 67 11.20 1.30 7.99
CA ALA A 67 12.33 1.70 7.17
C ALA A 67 13.67 1.25 7.75
N LYS A 68 13.91 1.56 9.05
CA LYS A 68 15.15 1.23 9.79
C LYS A 68 15.78 -0.15 9.53
N ASN A 69 14.97 -1.15 9.24
CA ASN A 69 15.41 -2.51 8.96
C ASN A 69 14.68 -3.14 7.78
N ASN A 70 14.13 -2.32 6.88
CA ASN A 70 13.40 -2.71 5.69
C ASN A 70 12.42 -3.85 5.96
N THR A 71 11.60 -3.76 7.01
CA THR A 71 10.76 -4.88 7.44
C THR A 71 9.28 -4.57 7.27
N LEU A 72 8.60 -5.38 6.46
CA LEU A 72 7.14 -5.46 6.44
C LEU A 72 6.66 -6.37 7.58
N HIS A 73 5.86 -5.81 8.48
CA HIS A 73 5.22 -6.51 9.57
C HIS A 73 3.75 -6.76 9.26
N PHE A 74 3.34 -8.03 9.26
CA PHE A 74 1.93 -8.40 9.07
C PHE A 74 1.39 -9.19 10.27
N ASN A 75 0.12 -8.95 10.60
CA ASN A 75 -0.58 -9.66 11.66
C ASN A 75 -1.31 -10.93 11.21
N PHE A 76 -1.22 -11.26 9.92
CA PHE A 76 -1.69 -12.50 9.35
C PHE A 76 -0.51 -13.37 8.90
N PHE A 77 -0.69 -14.68 8.96
CA PHE A 77 0.30 -15.65 8.48
C PHE A 77 0.23 -15.81 6.95
N TRP A 78 -0.94 -15.56 6.35
CA TRP A 78 -1.19 -15.69 4.92
C TRP A 78 -2.22 -14.64 4.49
N PRO A 79 -1.99 -13.88 3.40
CA PRO A 79 -2.95 -12.91 2.87
C PRO A 79 -4.08 -13.63 2.12
N GLY A 80 -4.97 -14.29 2.86
CA GLY A 80 -6.03 -15.14 2.30
C GLY A 80 -7.27 -14.38 1.84
N THR A 81 -7.45 -13.15 2.30
CA THR A 81 -8.58 -12.29 1.93
C THR A 81 -8.13 -11.13 1.05
N LEU A 82 -9.05 -10.57 0.24
CA LEU A 82 -8.77 -9.42 -0.61
C LEU A 82 -8.24 -8.22 0.21
N SER A 83 -8.82 -7.96 1.39
CA SER A 83 -8.38 -6.88 2.26
C SER A 83 -6.95 -7.09 2.77
N GLN A 84 -6.58 -8.33 3.15
CA GLN A 84 -5.21 -8.64 3.57
C GLN A 84 -4.22 -8.50 2.41
N GLN A 85 -4.60 -8.93 1.20
CA GLN A 85 -3.77 -8.76 0.00
C GLN A 85 -3.58 -7.29 -0.35
N ALA A 86 -4.65 -6.49 -0.27
CA ALA A 86 -4.59 -5.05 -0.49
C ALA A 86 -3.71 -4.36 0.57
N LEU A 87 -3.74 -4.79 1.82
CA LEU A 87 -2.81 -4.32 2.86
C LEU A 87 -1.35 -4.67 2.53
N VAL A 88 -1.06 -5.83 1.94
CA VAL A 88 0.31 -6.11 1.46
C VAL A 88 0.75 -5.07 0.42
N ILE A 89 -0.14 -4.66 -0.48
CA ILE A 89 0.16 -3.60 -1.45
C ILE A 89 0.43 -2.28 -0.74
N HIS A 90 -0.40 -1.89 0.22
CA HIS A 90 -0.22 -0.67 1.02
C HIS A 90 1.17 -0.61 1.64
N GLU A 91 1.55 -1.64 2.42
CA GLU A 91 2.83 -1.62 3.13
C GLU A 91 4.02 -1.72 2.16
N SER A 92 3.85 -2.43 1.04
CA SER A 92 4.90 -2.54 0.02
C SER A 92 5.09 -1.22 -0.74
N THR A 93 4.07 -0.38 -0.84
CA THR A 93 4.20 0.97 -1.40
C THR A 93 5.17 1.82 -0.57
N HIS A 94 5.10 1.74 0.75
CA HIS A 94 6.07 2.42 1.63
C HIS A 94 7.50 1.96 1.35
N ALA A 95 7.71 0.63 1.29
CA ALA A 95 9.01 0.06 0.95
C ALA A 95 9.53 0.49 -0.44
N VAL A 96 8.66 0.60 -1.44
CA VAL A 96 9.04 1.06 -2.79
C VAL A 96 9.69 2.44 -2.74
N PHE A 97 9.12 3.38 -1.98
CA PHE A 97 9.63 4.74 -1.93
C PHE A 97 10.87 4.88 -1.05
N ASP A 98 10.96 4.08 0.00
CA ASP A 98 12.17 3.99 0.83
C ASP A 98 13.37 3.49 0.03
N PHE A 99 13.20 2.41 -0.75
CA PHE A 99 14.25 1.85 -1.62
C PHE A 99 14.66 2.81 -2.75
N LYS A 100 13.83 3.82 -3.05
CA LYS A 100 14.12 4.87 -4.03
C LYS A 100 14.71 6.13 -3.37
N ASN A 101 14.89 6.13 -2.05
CA ASN A 101 15.27 7.28 -1.25
C ASN A 101 14.38 8.51 -1.56
N ALA A 102 13.07 8.27 -1.68
CA ALA A 102 12.11 9.29 -2.05
C ALA A 102 11.46 9.90 -0.80
N TYR A 103 12.00 11.03 -0.34
CA TYR A 103 11.45 11.77 0.78
C TYR A 103 10.05 12.31 0.48
N MET A 104 9.11 12.02 1.38
CA MET A 104 7.72 12.47 1.34
C MET A 104 7.25 12.78 2.76
N ASP A 105 6.27 13.68 2.90
CA ASP A 105 5.50 13.79 4.13
C ASP A 105 4.57 12.57 4.31
N ILE A 106 4.10 12.36 5.54
CA ILE A 106 3.18 11.27 5.88
C ILE A 106 1.90 11.35 5.03
N ALA A 107 1.35 12.55 4.82
CA ALA A 107 0.13 12.71 4.03
C ALA A 107 0.28 12.17 2.59
N THR A 108 1.39 12.50 1.92
CA THR A 108 1.70 12.09 0.56
C THR A 108 2.00 10.59 0.50
N SER A 109 2.80 10.10 1.45
CA SER A 109 3.13 8.67 1.57
C SER A 109 1.88 7.79 1.70
N GLU A 110 1.05 8.09 2.71
CA GLU A 110 -0.19 7.37 2.97
C GLU A 110 -1.19 7.51 1.82
N SER A 111 -1.29 8.70 1.21
CA SER A 111 -2.14 8.92 0.03
C SER A 111 -1.79 7.95 -1.11
N ILE A 112 -0.51 7.78 -1.41
CA ILE A 112 -0.07 6.85 -2.47
C ILE A 112 -0.38 5.41 -2.08
N ALA A 113 -0.14 5.02 -0.82
CA ALA A 113 -0.40 3.69 -0.32
C ALA A 113 -1.89 3.32 -0.36
N PHE A 114 -2.79 4.20 0.10
CA PHE A 114 -4.24 4.00 0.02
C PHE A 114 -4.76 3.94 -1.42
N ILE A 115 -4.28 4.80 -2.32
CA ILE A 115 -4.66 4.74 -3.74
C ILE A 115 -4.22 3.40 -4.36
N ALA A 116 -3.01 2.93 -4.06
CA ALA A 116 -2.51 1.64 -4.54
C ALA A 116 -3.32 0.46 -3.98
N GLN A 117 -3.61 0.48 -2.68
CA GLN A 117 -4.46 -0.49 -1.98
C GLN A 117 -5.86 -0.57 -2.61
N CYS A 118 -6.49 0.58 -2.85
CA CYS A 118 -7.81 0.66 -3.45
C CYS A 118 -7.80 0.20 -4.91
N GLN A 119 -6.78 0.55 -5.71
CA GLN A 119 -6.62 0.03 -7.07
C GLN A 119 -6.52 -1.49 -7.09
N PHE A 120 -5.68 -2.06 -6.22
CA PHE A 120 -5.53 -3.51 -6.14
C PHE A 120 -6.87 -4.18 -5.78
N ALA A 121 -7.52 -3.69 -4.74
CA ALA A 121 -8.78 -4.27 -4.27
C ALA A 121 -9.88 -4.15 -5.33
N ARG A 122 -10.06 -2.97 -5.93
CA ARG A 122 -11.08 -2.74 -6.96
C ARG A 122 -10.84 -3.57 -8.22
N ALA A 123 -9.60 -3.68 -8.70
CA ALA A 123 -9.27 -4.46 -9.90
C ALA A 123 -9.37 -5.99 -9.71
N ASN A 124 -9.43 -6.45 -8.46
CA ASN A 124 -9.51 -7.87 -8.10
C ASN A 124 -10.79 -8.22 -7.32
N ASN A 125 -11.71 -7.27 -7.14
CA ASN A 125 -13.01 -7.53 -6.56
C ASN A 125 -13.87 -8.27 -7.61
N PRO A 126 -14.38 -9.48 -7.31
CA PRO A 126 -15.29 -10.17 -8.23
C PRO A 126 -16.67 -9.51 -8.33
N ASN A 127 -17.02 -8.61 -7.39
CA ASN A 127 -18.26 -7.86 -7.44
C ASN A 127 -18.16 -6.73 -8.49
N SER A 128 -19.12 -6.68 -9.40
CA SER A 128 -19.23 -5.63 -10.43
C SER A 128 -19.83 -4.33 -9.90
N ASP A 129 -20.45 -4.35 -8.73
CA ASP A 129 -20.98 -3.16 -8.06
C ASP A 129 -19.81 -2.24 -7.63
N PRO A 130 -19.69 -1.03 -8.20
CA PRO A 130 -18.61 -0.11 -7.86
C PRO A 130 -18.67 0.40 -6.42
N ASP A 131 -19.80 0.26 -5.72
CA ASP A 131 -19.97 0.71 -4.33
C ASP A 131 -19.52 -0.35 -3.32
N VAL A 132 -19.26 -1.59 -3.76
CA VAL A 132 -18.68 -2.64 -2.90
C VAL A 132 -17.17 -2.42 -2.80
N ARG A 133 -16.79 -1.61 -1.82
CA ARG A 133 -15.42 -1.15 -1.56
C ARG A 133 -14.79 -1.73 -0.30
N LEU A 134 -13.47 -1.52 -0.17
CA LEU A 134 -12.83 -1.58 1.15
C LEU A 134 -13.41 -0.48 2.05
N TRP A 135 -13.51 -0.75 3.34
CA TRP A 135 -14.01 0.18 4.34
C TRP A 135 -13.38 -0.11 5.70
N ASP A 136 -13.42 0.88 6.59
CA ASP A 136 -13.06 0.76 8.01
C ASP A 136 -14.11 1.54 8.83
N GLU A 137 -14.07 1.44 10.16
CA GLU A 137 -15.08 2.03 11.02
C GLU A 137 -14.85 3.54 11.25
N GLY A 138 -15.93 4.32 11.15
CA GLY A 138 -15.97 5.75 11.50
C GLY A 138 -15.09 6.62 10.59
N ASP A 139 -14.37 7.57 11.18
CA ASP A 139 -13.55 8.56 10.46
C ASP A 139 -12.39 7.94 9.67
N LYS A 140 -12.10 6.65 9.88
CA LYS A 140 -11.10 5.92 9.07
C LYS A 140 -11.58 5.59 7.66
N ASP A 141 -12.88 5.68 7.41
CA ASP A 141 -13.46 5.24 6.16
C ASP A 141 -13.26 6.25 5.02
N GLU A 142 -13.09 7.54 5.34
CA GLU A 142 -12.99 8.63 4.36
C GLU A 142 -11.82 8.39 3.38
N VAL A 143 -10.67 7.90 3.86
CA VAL A 143 -9.52 7.56 3.00
C VAL A 143 -9.82 6.42 2.03
N PHE A 144 -10.66 5.46 2.44
CA PHE A 144 -11.08 4.37 1.55
C PHE A 144 -12.11 4.84 0.54
N GLU A 145 -13.05 5.71 0.93
CA GLU A 145 -14.01 6.29 0.00
C GLU A 145 -13.31 7.09 -1.11
N VAL A 146 -12.45 8.04 -0.72
CA VAL A 146 -11.70 8.87 -1.66
C VAL A 146 -10.73 8.03 -2.50
N GLY A 147 -9.97 7.14 -1.86
CA GLY A 147 -9.05 6.22 -2.53
C GLY A 147 -9.76 5.31 -3.54
N TRP A 148 -10.95 4.82 -3.22
CA TRP A 148 -11.75 3.96 -4.09
C TRP A 148 -12.26 4.69 -5.33
N ARG A 149 -12.72 5.94 -5.16
CA ARG A 149 -13.11 6.81 -6.27
C ARG A 149 -11.95 7.08 -7.22
N ILE A 150 -10.78 7.44 -6.68
CA ILE A 150 -9.55 7.66 -7.47
C ILE A 150 -9.13 6.37 -8.18
N ALA A 151 -9.18 5.23 -7.49
CA ALA A 151 -8.85 3.94 -8.06
C ALA A 151 -9.74 3.58 -9.26
N GLY A 152 -11.05 3.79 -9.18
CA GLY A 152 -11.97 3.57 -10.31
C GLY A 152 -11.59 4.41 -11.52
N LYS A 153 -11.42 5.71 -11.29
CA LYS A 153 -11.01 6.66 -12.32
C LYS A 153 -9.72 6.23 -13.03
N LEU A 154 -8.71 5.77 -12.28
CA LEU A 154 -7.43 5.30 -12.83
C LEU A 154 -7.59 3.99 -13.62
N LEU A 155 -8.39 3.05 -13.12
CA LEU A 155 -8.65 1.76 -13.79
C LEU A 155 -9.38 1.96 -15.12
N ASP A 156 -10.26 2.96 -15.21
CA ASP A 156 -10.99 3.36 -16.41
C ASP A 156 -10.11 4.17 -17.40
N GLY A 157 -8.82 4.36 -17.11
CA GLY A 157 -7.87 5.07 -17.97
C GLY A 157 -7.83 6.59 -17.76
N GLY A 158 -8.50 7.10 -16.73
CA GLY A 158 -8.40 8.49 -16.32
C GLY A 158 -7.10 8.83 -15.59
N SER A 159 -7.01 10.06 -15.07
CA SER A 159 -5.85 10.58 -14.34
C SER A 159 -6.24 11.29 -13.05
N ILE A 160 -5.32 11.38 -12.09
CA ILE A 160 -5.53 12.10 -10.83
C ILE A 160 -5.58 13.60 -11.12
N SER A 161 -6.71 14.23 -10.80
CA SER A 161 -6.90 15.69 -10.92
C SER A 161 -6.43 16.43 -9.67
N SER A 162 -6.41 17.76 -9.71
CA SER A 162 -6.04 18.57 -8.53
C SER A 162 -7.03 18.44 -7.38
N SER A 163 -8.33 18.31 -7.65
CA SER A 163 -9.34 18.05 -6.62
C SER A 163 -9.14 16.69 -5.98
N ASP A 164 -8.89 15.64 -6.77
CA ASP A 164 -8.58 14.30 -6.24
C ASP A 164 -7.41 14.32 -5.25
N LYS A 165 -6.37 15.12 -5.54
CA LYS A 165 -5.23 15.29 -4.64
C LYS A 165 -5.62 15.98 -3.34
N SER A 166 -6.36 17.08 -3.44
CA SER A 166 -6.84 17.83 -2.28
C SER A 166 -7.72 16.97 -1.38
N ASP A 167 -8.66 16.23 -1.96
CA ASP A 167 -9.58 15.36 -1.24
C ASP A 167 -8.81 14.24 -0.53
N MET A 168 -7.82 13.63 -1.20
CA MET A 168 -7.05 12.54 -0.61
C MET A 168 -6.17 13.02 0.54
N LEU A 169 -5.49 14.16 0.38
CA LEU A 169 -4.70 14.77 1.44
C LEU A 169 -5.57 15.16 2.64
N ALA A 170 -6.75 15.71 2.40
CA ALA A 170 -7.72 16.04 3.45
C ALA A 170 -8.20 14.79 4.20
N ALA A 171 -8.57 13.72 3.47
CA ALA A 171 -9.00 12.46 4.06
C ALA A 171 -7.91 11.82 4.93
N VAL A 172 -6.64 11.85 4.47
CA VAL A 172 -5.50 11.39 5.30
C VAL A 172 -5.30 12.31 6.52
N GLY A 173 -5.46 13.61 6.33
CA GLY A 173 -5.44 14.64 7.38
C GLY A 173 -6.48 14.44 8.48
N ASN A 174 -7.64 13.88 8.16
CA ASN A 174 -8.70 13.58 9.12
C ASN A 174 -8.56 12.19 9.75
N HIS A 175 -7.69 11.33 9.20
CA HIS A 175 -7.59 9.94 9.64
C HIS A 175 -7.06 9.88 11.09
N PRO A 176 -7.76 9.21 12.03
CA PRO A 176 -7.41 9.23 13.46
C PRO A 176 -5.99 8.77 13.80
N THR A 177 -5.35 7.98 12.92
CA THR A 177 -3.96 7.54 13.11
C THR A 177 -2.93 8.56 12.64
N TYR A 178 -3.26 9.41 11.66
CA TYR A 178 -2.28 10.25 10.96
C TYR A 178 -2.50 11.75 11.17
N HIS A 179 -3.68 12.16 11.65
CA HIS A 179 -4.07 13.58 11.74
C HIS A 179 -3.07 14.48 12.47
N ASP A 180 -2.38 13.96 13.48
CA ASP A 180 -1.38 14.71 14.25
C ASP A 180 0.02 14.75 13.59
N GLU A 181 0.26 13.90 12.58
CA GLU A 181 1.58 13.64 12.00
C GLU A 181 1.64 13.97 10.50
N VAL A 182 0.55 14.45 9.89
CA VAL A 182 0.45 14.59 8.42
C VAL A 182 1.53 15.46 7.77
N GLY A 183 2.07 16.44 8.49
CA GLY A 183 3.15 17.31 8.01
C GLY A 183 4.56 16.79 8.33
N ASP A 184 4.67 15.71 9.11
CA ASP A 184 5.95 15.12 9.47
C ASP A 184 6.52 14.34 8.29
N ILE A 185 7.85 14.24 8.27
CA ILE A 185 8.57 13.41 7.31
C ILE A 185 8.22 11.96 7.62
N ALA A 186 7.70 11.23 6.63
CA ALA A 186 7.45 9.80 6.80
C ALA A 186 8.77 9.05 7.06
N ASP A 187 8.69 7.96 7.82
CA ASP A 187 9.85 7.13 8.16
C ASP A 187 10.44 6.52 6.88
N TYR A 188 11.50 7.15 6.40
CA TYR A 188 12.34 6.74 5.28
C TYR A 188 13.79 6.86 5.73
N ASP A 189 14.54 5.77 5.68
CA ASP A 189 15.93 5.77 6.08
C ASP A 189 16.88 5.77 4.87
N GLY A 190 16.37 5.44 3.69
CA GLY A 190 17.12 5.41 2.44
C GLY A 190 18.16 4.29 2.45
N MET A 191 18.14 3.45 1.42
CA MET A 191 19.23 2.50 1.16
C MET A 191 20.32 3.06 0.25
#